data_AF-A0A0F5FLD0-F1
#
_entry.id   AF-A0A0F5FLD0-F1
#
_cell.length_a   1.000
_cell.length_b   1.000
_cell.length_c   1.000
_cell.angle_alpha   90.00
_cell.angle_beta   90.00
_cell.angle_gamma   90.00
#
_symmetry.space_group_name_H-M   'P 1'
#
loop_
_entity.id
_entity.type
_entity.pdbx_description
1 polymer ?
#
loop_
_entity_poly.entity_id
_entity_poly.type
_entity_poly.pdbx_seq_one_letter_code
_entity_poly.pdbx_strand_id
1 'polypeptide(L)' 'MLTKDDILALRGDLNESQQKFASRFGLTQTAVSRWETEGPPQKGLVAMALEKLRARTPATPSSEEVA' A
#
# COMPACT_ATOMS: atom_id res chain seq x y z
N MET A 1 -5.64 -11.16 1.52
CA MET A 1 -5.66 -10.81 0.09
C MET A 1 -5.77 -9.30 0.02
N LEU A 2 -4.71 -8.65 -0.46
CA LEU A 2 -4.69 -7.20 -0.60
C LEU A 2 -5.41 -6.80 -1.88
N THR A 3 -6.21 -5.75 -1.82
CA THR A 3 -6.90 -5.16 -2.98
C THR A 3 -6.14 -3.94 -3.51
N LYS A 4 -6.60 -3.38 -4.63
CA LYS A 4 -6.09 -2.09 -5.12
C LYS A 4 -6.32 -0.95 -4.13
N ASP A 5 -7.45 -0.98 -3.42
CA ASP A 5 -7.82 0.07 -2.45
C ASP A 5 -6.91 -0.01 -1.22
N ASP A 6 -6.50 -1.22 -0.81
CA ASP A 6 -5.48 -1.41 0.24
C ASP A 6 -4.15 -0.77 -0.17
N ILE A 7 -3.73 -0.86 -1.44
CA ILE A 7 -2.48 -0.25 -1.91
C ILE A 7 -2.57 1.27 -1.92
N LEU A 8 -3.69 1.82 -2.39
CA LEU A 8 -3.94 3.27 -2.37
C LEU A 8 -3.93 3.81 -0.94
N ALA A 9 -4.61 3.14 -0.01
CA ALA A 9 -4.63 3.50 1.40
C ALA A 9 -3.23 3.47 2.01
N LEU A 10 -2.49 2.37 1.84
CA LEU A 10 -1.12 2.23 2.38
C LEU A 10 -0.19 3.31 1.86
N ARG A 11 -0.27 3.66 0.57
CA ARG A 11 0.55 4.72 0.00
C ARG A 11 0.12 6.09 0.52
N GLY A 12 -1.19 6.31 0.66
CA GLY A 12 -1.77 7.53 1.22
C GLY A 12 -1.35 7.77 2.67
N ASP A 13 -1.42 6.73 3.51
CA ASP A 13 -1.02 6.77 4.92
C ASP A 13 0.47 7.11 5.09
N LEU A 14 1.30 6.64 4.17
CA LEU A 14 2.73 6.96 4.14
C LEU A 14 3.04 8.31 3.48
N ASN A 15 2.04 8.96 2.88
CA ASN A 15 2.15 10.17 2.07
C ASN A 15 3.28 10.07 1.02
N GLU A 16 3.32 8.94 0.30
CA GLU A 16 4.36 8.66 -0.70
C GLU A 16 3.83 8.81 -2.14
N SER A 17 4.72 9.24 -3.04
CA SER A 17 4.49 9.09 -4.48
C SER A 17 4.58 7.62 -4.87
N GLN A 18 3.97 7.23 -6.00
CA GLN A 18 4.05 5.86 -6.50
C GLN A 18 5.51 5.41 -6.71
N GLN A 19 6.39 6.30 -7.15
CA GLN A 19 7.82 5.99 -7.35
C GLN A 19 8.53 5.71 -6.03
N LYS A 20 8.29 6.52 -4.98
CA LYS A 20 8.89 6.32 -3.67
C LYS A 20 8.38 5.04 -3.02
N PHE A 21 7.08 4.79 -3.12
CA PHE A 21 6.46 3.57 -2.64
C PHE A 21 7.03 2.32 -3.35
N ALA A 22 7.16 2.36 -4.68
CA ALA A 22 7.75 1.27 -5.47
C ALA A 22 9.20 0.96 -5.07
N SER A 23 9.98 2.01 -4.76
CA SER A 23 11.38 1.89 -4.38
C SER A 23 11.57 1.08 -3.09
N ARG A 24 10.58 1.06 -2.18
CA ARG A 24 10.61 0.22 -0.96
C ARG A 24 10.66 -1.28 -1.27
N PHE A 25 10.18 -1.67 -2.44
CA PHE A 25 10.10 -3.06 -2.89
C PHE A 25 11.10 -3.37 -4.01
N GLY A 26 11.95 -2.40 -4.40
CA GLY A 26 12.85 -2.54 -5.54
C GLY A 26 12.12 -2.61 -6.88
N LEU A 27 10.94 -1.98 -6.98
CA LEU A 27 10.08 -2.01 -8.16
C LEU A 27 9.99 -0.65 -8.85
N THR A 28 9.38 -0.64 -10.03
CA THR A 28 9.13 0.58 -10.80
C THR A 28 7.82 1.24 -10.42
N GLN A 29 7.70 2.55 -10.66
CA GLN A 29 6.45 3.29 -10.47
C GLN A 29 5.28 2.68 -11.26
N THR A 30 5.53 2.14 -12.45
CA THR A 30 4.53 1.43 -13.27
C THR A 30 3.95 0.20 -12.57
N ALA A 31 4.75 -0.53 -11.78
CA ALA A 31 4.26 -1.68 -11.02
C ALA A 31 3.21 -1.25 -9.99
N VAL A 32 3.47 -0.17 -9.26
CA VAL A 32 2.53 0.39 -8.28
C VAL A 32 1.28 0.95 -8.97
N SER A 33 1.44 1.67 -10.08
CA SER A 33 0.31 2.14 -10.87
C SER A 33 -0.60 1.00 -11.32
N ARG A 34 -0.04 -0.16 -11.69
CA ARG A 34 -0.80 -1.36 -12.03
C ARG A 34 -1.49 -1.96 -10.81
N TRP A 35 -0.85 -1.97 -9.65
CA TRP A 35 -1.47 -2.49 -8.43
C TRP A 35 -2.66 -1.64 -7.97
N GLU A 36 -2.59 -0.33 -8.17
CA GLU A 36 -3.67 0.60 -7.83
C GLU A 36 -4.88 0.50 -8.80
N THR A 37 -4.73 -0.16 -9.94
CA THR A 37 -5.82 -0.36 -10.92
C THR A 37 -6.32 -1.81 -10.95
N GLU A 38 -5.40 -2.78 -11.02
CA GLU A 38 -5.67 -4.21 -11.20
C GLU A 38 -5.53 -5.02 -9.91
N GLY A 39 -4.87 -4.47 -8.89
CA GLY A 39 -4.56 -5.14 -7.64
C GLY A 39 -3.10 -5.65 -7.56
N PRO A 40 -2.57 -5.82 -6.34
CA PRO A 40 -1.21 -6.32 -6.13
C PRO A 40 -1.10 -7.83 -6.36
N PRO A 41 0.13 -8.36 -6.49
CA PRO A 41 0.36 -9.80 -6.44
C PRO A 41 -0.14 -10.39 -5.12
N GLN A 42 -0.75 -11.57 -5.20
CA GLN A 42 -1.38 -12.24 -4.07
C GLN A 42 -0.50 -13.28 -3.39
N LYS A 43 0.67 -13.56 -3.97
CA LYS A 43 1.61 -14.57 -3.50
C LYS A 43 3.04 -14.07 -3.66
N GLY A 44 3.95 -14.68 -2.91
CA GLY A 44 5.39 -14.38 -2.96
C GLY A 44 5.82 -13.25 -2.01
N LEU A 45 7.10 -12.90 -2.09
CA LEU A 45 7.74 -12.01 -1.12
C LEU A 45 7.14 -10.61 -1.08
N VAL A 46 6.73 -10.08 -2.24
CA VAL A 46 6.11 -8.76 -2.33
C VAL A 46 4.74 -8.75 -1.63
N ALA A 47 3.92 -9.78 -1.84
CA ALA A 47 2.63 -9.90 -1.15
C ALA A 47 2.82 -9.95 0.38
N MET A 48 3.78 -10.76 0.85
CA MET A 48 4.12 -10.83 2.27
C MET A 48 4.65 -9.49 2.82
N ALA A 49 5.44 -8.77 2.04
CA ALA A 49 5.99 -7.48 2.44
C ALA A 49 4.89 -6.40 2.55
N LEU A 50 3.93 -6.40 1.62
CA LEU A 50 2.78 -5.51 1.67
C LEU A 50 1.87 -5.83 2.86
N GLU A 51 1.61 -7.10 3.15
CA GLU A 51 0.84 -7.51 4.33
C GLU A 51 1.54 -7.08 5.64
N LYS A 52 2.87 -7.25 5.71
CA LYS A 52 3.67 -6.75 6.85
C LYS A 52 3.69 -5.24 6.94
N LEU A 53 3.65 -4.52 5.82
CA LEU A 53 3.58 -3.06 5.81
C LEU A 53 2.23 -2.62 6.38
N ARG A 54 1.12 -3.21 5.90
CA ARG A 54 -0.22 -2.98 6.42
C ARG A 54 -0.36 -3.25 7.91
N ALA A 55 0.21 -4.33 8.41
CA ALA A 55 0.17 -4.64 9.84
C ALA A 55 0.93 -3.62 10.72
N ARG A 56 1.89 -2.88 10.13
CA ARG A 56 2.71 -1.88 10.84
C ARG A 56 2.19 -0.46 10.72
N THR A 57 1.40 -0.18 9.69
CA THR A 57 0.68 1.08 9.53
C THR A 57 -0.73 0.85 10.06
N PRO A 58 -0.98 1.01 11.38
CA PRO A 58 -2.37 1.01 11.85
C PRO A 58 -3.09 2.12 11.11
N ALA A 59 -4.28 1.83 10.58
CA ALA A 59 -5.18 2.84 10.07
C ALA A 59 -5.26 3.94 11.13
N THR A 60 -4.81 5.16 10.81
CA THR A 60 -5.14 6.30 11.65
C THR A 60 -6.67 6.40 11.55
N PRO A 61 -7.46 6.23 12.63
CA PRO A 61 -8.84 6.64 12.58
C PRO A 61 -8.78 8.14 12.32
N SER A 62 -9.16 8.53 11.10
CA SER A 62 -9.27 9.93 10.71
C SER A 62 -10.33 10.56 11.59
N SER A 63 -9.89 11.26 12.64
CA SER A 63 -10.52 12.37 13.34
C SER A 63 -12.05 12.49 13.22
N GLU A 64 -12.84 11.63 13.85
CA GLU A 64 -14.26 11.93 14.14
C GLU A 64 -14.81 11.05 15.29
N GLU A 65 -14.19 11.10 16.46
CA GLU A 65 -14.85 10.62 17.70
C GLU A 65 -14.40 11.47 18.90
N VAL A 66 -14.74 12.77 18.86
CA VAL A 66 -14.84 13.63 20.04
C VAL A 66 -15.80 14.79 19.73
N ALA A 67 -17.11 14.53 19.80
CA ALA A 67 -18.14 15.54 20.05
C ALA A 67 -19.37 14.89 20.68
#